data_AF-A0A285V8J1-F1
#
_entry.id   AF-A0A285V8J1-F1
#
_cell.length_a   1.000
_cell.length_b   1.000
_cell.length_c   1.000
_cell.angle_alpha   90.00
_cell.angle_beta   90.00
_cell.angle_gamma   90.00
#
_symmetry.space_group_name_H-M   'P 1'
#
loop_
_entity.id
_entity.type
_entity.pdbx_description
1 polymer ?
#
loop_
_entity_poly.entity_id
_entity_poly.type
_entity_poly.pdbx_seq_one_letter_code
_entity_poly.pdbx_strand_id
1 'polypeptide(L)'
;MDAVLARYLDDRAWPAARARRMVDGLRLLRELARAGERPVTYGEFAEQLQPGLAPLASARVLDDIGAFCAAAGWPNVTCFVVSARTGEPSPGCRHIGAEEAAAARERAWEGYRGDG
;
A
#
# COMPACT_ATOMS: atom_id res chain seq x y z
N MET A 1 -16.21 -0.72 -5.25
CA MET A 1 -14.86 -1.07 -5.74
C MET A 1 -14.44 0.01 -6.71
N ASP A 2 -13.22 0.51 -6.62
CA ASP A 2 -12.76 1.61 -7.48
C ASP A 2 -12.66 1.14 -8.94
N ALA A 3 -13.23 1.91 -9.88
CA ALA A 3 -13.27 1.54 -11.29
C ALA A 3 -11.86 1.44 -11.92
N VAL A 4 -10.91 2.23 -11.42
CA VAL A 4 -9.51 2.20 -11.88
C VAL A 4 -8.82 0.92 -11.40
N LEU A 5 -9.05 0.52 -10.15
CA LEU A 5 -8.53 -0.73 -9.59
C LEU A 5 -9.11 -1.96 -10.29
N ALA A 6 -10.43 -1.95 -10.56
CA ALA A 6 -11.09 -3.03 -11.27
C ALA A 6 -10.46 -3.23 -12.66
N ARG A 7 -10.29 -2.15 -13.43
CA ARG A 7 -9.66 -2.23 -14.75
C ARG A 7 -8.20 -2.70 -14.69
N TYR A 8 -7.43 -2.22 -13.71
CA TYR A 8 -6.04 -2.65 -13.53
C TYR A 8 -5.91 -4.15 -13.21
N LEU A 9 -6.87 -4.69 -12.46
CA LEU A 9 -6.93 -6.13 -12.16
C LEU A 9 -7.38 -6.95 -13.36
N ASP A 10 -8.31 -6.43 -14.18
CA ASP A 10 -8.81 -7.10 -15.39
C ASP A 10 -7.78 -7.11 -16.55
N ASP A 11 -6.99 -6.04 -16.68
CA ASP A 11 -5.97 -5.90 -17.74
C ASP A 11 -4.78 -6.89 -17.55
N ARG A 12 -4.78 -7.71 -16.49
CA ARG A 12 -3.68 -8.60 -16.11
C ARG A 12 -4.22 -9.96 -15.65
N ALA A 13 -3.52 -11.04 -15.97
CA ALA A 13 -3.89 -12.39 -15.52
C ALA A 13 -3.50 -12.64 -14.05
N TRP A 14 -4.18 -11.99 -13.09
CA TRP A 14 -3.92 -12.18 -11.67
C TRP A 14 -4.50 -13.50 -11.15
N PRO A 15 -3.73 -14.30 -10.37
CA PRO A 15 -4.32 -15.35 -9.55
C PRO A 15 -5.32 -14.74 -8.56
N ALA A 16 -6.50 -15.36 -8.40
CA ALA A 16 -7.59 -14.82 -7.56
C ALA A 16 -7.14 -14.47 -6.12
N ALA A 17 -6.33 -15.34 -5.49
CA ALA A 17 -5.80 -15.10 -4.16
C ALA A 17 -4.78 -13.94 -4.09
N ARG A 18 -4.11 -13.60 -5.20
CA ARG A 18 -3.22 -12.45 -5.29
C ARG A 18 -4.02 -11.16 -5.47
N ALA A 19 -5.01 -11.16 -6.37
CA ALA A 19 -5.93 -10.03 -6.57
C ALA A 19 -6.65 -9.67 -5.26
N ARG A 20 -7.17 -10.67 -4.52
CA ARG A 20 -7.81 -10.45 -3.23
C ARG A 20 -6.90 -9.77 -2.22
N ARG A 21 -5.67 -10.27 -2.04
CA ARG A 21 -4.68 -9.66 -1.12
C ARG A 21 -4.30 -8.24 -1.53
N MET A 22 -4.23 -7.95 -2.83
CA MET A 22 -3.98 -6.60 -3.32
C MET A 22 -5.13 -5.65 -2.97
N VAL A 23 -6.38 -6.06 -3.20
CA VAL A 23 -7.58 -5.26 -2.87
C VAL A 23 -7.68 -5.02 -1.37
N ASP A 24 -7.56 -6.09 -0.58
CA ASP A 24 -7.67 -6.02 0.89
C ASP A 24 -6.52 -5.19 1.48
N GLY A 25 -5.29 -5.36 0.99
CA GLY A 25 -4.13 -4.58 1.41
C GLY A 25 -4.25 -3.10 1.07
N LEU A 26 -4.71 -2.75 -0.13
CA LEU A 26 -4.93 -1.36 -0.53
C LEU A 26 -6.01 -0.70 0.36
N ARG A 27 -7.09 -1.44 0.66
CA ARG A 27 -8.14 -0.94 1.56
C ARG A 27 -7.58 -0.66 2.95
N LEU A 28 -6.85 -1.61 3.53
CA LEU A 28 -6.24 -1.46 4.84
C LEU A 28 -5.32 -0.24 4.91
N LEU A 29 -4.46 -0.06 3.90
CA LEU A 29 -3.54 1.08 3.86
C LEU A 29 -4.25 2.43 3.74
N ARG A 30 -5.39 2.49 3.03
CA ARG A 30 -6.23 3.70 2.99
C ARG A 30 -6.89 3.99 4.33
N GLU A 31 -7.32 2.96 5.04
CA GLU A 31 -7.88 3.09 6.40
C GLU A 31 -6.81 3.60 7.38
N LEU A 32 -5.58 3.06 7.32
CA LEU A 32 -4.43 3.56 8.09
C LEU A 32 -4.08 5.02 7.76
N ALA A 33 -4.08 5.37 6.47
CA ALA A 33 -3.86 6.74 6.02
C ALA A 33 -4.92 7.70 6.58
N ARG A 34 -6.20 7.32 6.57
CA ARG A 34 -7.30 8.13 7.11
C ARG A 34 -7.23 8.30 8.62
N ALA A 35 -6.91 7.22 9.34
CA ALA A 35 -6.76 7.26 10.80
C ALA A 35 -5.61 8.18 11.23
N GLY A 36 -4.61 8.37 10.35
CA GLY A 36 -3.52 9.29 10.63
C GLY A 36 -2.55 8.78 11.69
N GLU A 37 -2.57 7.47 11.93
CA GLU A 37 -1.71 6.82 12.92
C GLU A 37 -0.26 6.75 12.44
N ARG A 38 0.64 6.42 13.38
CA ARG A 38 2.05 6.19 13.07
C ARG A 38 2.20 5.10 11.99
N PRO A 39 3.29 5.13 11.19
CA PRO A 39 3.60 4.04 10.27
C PRO A 39 3.60 2.69 10.97
N VAL A 40 3.07 1.66 10.31
CA VAL A 40 3.04 0.28 10.79
C VAL A 40 4.23 -0.50 10.25
N THR A 41 4.60 -1.57 10.93
CA THR A 41 5.67 -2.47 10.48
C THR A 41 5.13 -3.51 9.49
N TYR A 42 6.03 -4.17 8.75
CA TYR A 42 5.66 -5.29 7.88
C TYR A 42 4.94 -6.43 8.60
N GLY A 43 5.32 -6.70 9.86
CA GLY A 43 4.70 -7.75 10.67
C GLY A 43 3.27 -7.37 11.03
N GLU A 44 3.06 -6.15 11.52
CA GLU A 44 1.73 -5.62 11.85
C GLU A 44 0.83 -5.57 10.62
N PHE A 45 1.34 -5.08 9.48
CA PHE A 45 0.59 -5.08 8.23
C PHE A 45 0.26 -6.49 7.75
N ALA A 46 1.20 -7.44 7.85
CA ALA A 46 0.96 -8.82 7.43
C ALA A 46 -0.15 -9.47 8.28
N GLU A 47 -0.08 -9.32 9.60
CA GLU A 47 -1.04 -9.91 10.52
C GLU A 47 -2.45 -9.30 10.36
N GLN A 48 -2.53 -7.98 10.15
CA GLN A 48 -3.80 -7.30 9.87
C GLN A 48 -4.39 -7.69 8.50
N LEU A 49 -3.54 -7.86 7.48
CA LEU A 49 -3.99 -8.27 6.15
C LEU A 49 -4.52 -9.72 6.14
N GLN A 50 -3.77 -10.63 6.77
CA GLN A 50 -4.16 -12.02 6.90
C GLN A 50 -3.38 -12.64 8.07
N PRO A 51 -4.06 -13.14 9.12
CA PRO A 51 -3.39 -13.78 10.24
C PRO A 51 -2.44 -14.89 9.81
N GLY A 52 -1.22 -14.88 10.35
CA GLY A 52 -0.16 -15.84 10.01
C GLY A 52 0.52 -15.59 8.65
N LEU A 53 0.23 -14.48 7.97
CA LEU A 53 0.95 -14.11 6.75
C LEU A 53 2.40 -13.70 7.09
N ALA A 54 3.36 -14.25 6.35
CA ALA A 54 4.76 -13.90 6.54
C ALA A 54 5.05 -12.44 6.10
N PRO A 55 5.92 -11.70 6.81
CA PRO A 55 6.35 -10.35 6.41
C PRO A 55 6.93 -10.28 4.99
N LEU A 56 7.61 -11.34 4.53
CA LEU A 56 8.12 -11.41 3.17
C LEU A 56 7.00 -11.46 2.13
N ALA A 57 5.89 -12.12 2.45
CA ALA A 57 4.73 -12.17 1.57
C ALA A 57 4.00 -10.83 1.54
N SER A 58 3.91 -10.11 2.67
CA SER A 58 3.33 -8.78 2.71
C SER A 58 4.16 -7.75 1.92
N ALA A 59 5.50 -7.88 1.91
CA ALA A 59 6.35 -7.06 1.05
C ALA A 59 6.03 -7.18 -0.45
N ARG A 60 5.65 -8.38 -0.92
CA ARG A 60 5.21 -8.57 -2.31
C ARG A 60 3.86 -7.91 -2.59
N VAL A 61 2.93 -7.97 -1.64
CA VAL A 61 1.63 -7.28 -1.75
C VAL A 61 1.84 -5.77 -1.81
N LEU A 62 2.75 -5.23 -1.00
CA LEU A 62 3.09 -3.81 -1.01
C LEU A 62 3.73 -3.37 -2.34
N ASP A 63 4.57 -4.20 -2.94
CA ASP A 63 5.14 -3.93 -4.26
C ASP A 63 4.05 -3.85 -5.35
N ASP A 64 3.11 -4.81 -5.34
CA ASP A 64 1.96 -4.84 -6.24
C ASP A 64 1.07 -3.59 -6.12
N ILE A 65 0.83 -3.16 -4.87
CA ILE A 65 0.06 -1.94 -4.58
C ILE A 65 0.82 -0.69 -5.04
N GLY A 66 2.12 -0.61 -4.78
CA GLY A 66 2.95 0.52 -5.21
C GLY A 66 2.94 0.69 -6.74
N ALA A 67 3.07 -0.43 -7.48
CA ALA A 67 2.98 -0.42 -8.94
C ALA A 67 1.60 0.04 -9.44
N PHE A 68 0.52 -0.36 -8.75
CA PHE A 68 -0.82 0.14 -9.06
C PHE A 68 -0.95 1.64 -8.80
N CYS A 69 -0.52 2.12 -7.63
CA CYS A 69 -0.58 3.55 -7.29
C CYS A 69 0.16 4.39 -8.33
N ALA A 70 1.35 3.96 -8.75
CA ALA A 70 2.11 4.62 -9.80
C ALA A 70 1.35 4.65 -11.15
N ALA A 71 0.78 3.51 -11.57
CA ALA A 71 0.03 3.41 -12.82
C ALA A 71 -1.26 4.24 -12.82
N ALA A 72 -1.93 4.33 -11.67
CA ALA A 72 -3.17 5.08 -11.49
C ALA A 72 -2.96 6.59 -11.23
N GLY A 73 -1.70 7.03 -11.05
CA GLY A 73 -1.39 8.40 -10.64
C GLY A 73 -1.88 8.74 -9.23
N TRP A 74 -2.00 7.73 -8.36
CA TRP A 74 -2.52 7.88 -7.00
C TRP A 74 -1.39 8.12 -5.98
N PRO A 75 -1.66 8.86 -4.90
CA PRO A 75 -0.75 8.93 -3.77
C PRO A 75 -0.44 7.54 -3.24
N ASN A 76 0.85 7.24 -3.07
CA ASN A 76 1.26 5.91 -2.71
C ASN A 76 1.20 5.69 -1.19
N VAL A 77 0.21 4.91 -0.78
CA VAL A 77 -0.06 4.57 0.63
C VAL A 77 0.92 3.54 1.21
N THR A 78 1.78 2.91 0.41
CA THR A 78 2.67 1.87 0.93
C THR A 78 3.81 2.44 1.78
N CYS A 79 4.04 3.77 1.73
CA CYS A 79 5.00 4.45 2.62
C CYS A 79 4.56 4.47 4.09
N PHE A 80 3.32 4.07 4.40
CA PHE A 80 2.86 3.81 5.77
C PHE A 80 3.40 2.51 6.36
N VAL A 81 3.99 1.63 5.55
CA VAL A 81 4.61 0.39 6.03
C VAL A 81 6.12 0.52 6.03
N VAL A 82 6.74 0.29 7.18
CA VAL A 82 8.18 0.45 7.39
C VAL A 82 8.84 -0.81 7.96
N SER A 83 10.15 -0.90 7.81
CA SER A 83 10.98 -1.89 8.49
C SER A 83 11.01 -1.61 10.00
N ALA A 84 10.66 -2.60 10.81
CA ALA A 84 10.79 -2.52 12.27
C ALA A 84 12.25 -2.28 12.71
N ARG A 85 13.23 -2.72 11.90
CA ARG A 85 14.66 -2.65 12.24
C ARG A 85 15.31 -1.34 11.78
N THR A 86 14.97 -0.86 10.59
CA THR A 86 15.66 0.27 9.95
C THR A 86 14.80 1.53 9.85
N GLY A 87 13.48 1.42 10.06
CA GLY A 87 12.54 2.51 9.81
C GLY A 87 12.34 2.83 8.33
N GLU A 88 13.03 2.13 7.42
CA GLU A 88 12.94 2.38 5.99
C GLU A 88 11.56 1.99 5.45
N PRO A 89 11.02 2.75 4.48
CA PRO A 89 9.72 2.50 3.88
C PRO A 89 9.72 1.24 3.02
N SER A 90 8.52 0.73 2.76
CA SER A 90 8.35 -0.48 1.96
C SER A 90 8.84 -0.35 0.51
N PRO A 91 9.19 -1.47 -0.18
CA PRO A 91 9.54 -1.49 -1.60
C PRO A 91 8.49 -0.83 -2.48
N GLY A 92 7.20 -0.97 -2.14
CA GLY A 92 6.12 -0.29 -2.85
C GLY A 92 6.33 1.22 -2.93
N CYS A 93 6.94 1.82 -1.90
CA CYS A 93 7.22 3.25 -1.81
C CYS A 93 8.33 3.69 -2.80
N ARG A 94 9.07 2.75 -3.41
CA ARG A 94 10.11 3.06 -4.41
C ARG A 94 9.52 3.40 -5.79
N HIS A 95 8.24 3.13 -6.02
CA HIS A 95 7.58 3.42 -7.30
C HIS A 95 7.16 4.90 -7.47
N ILE A 96 7.54 5.79 -6.54
CA ILE A 96 6.98 7.15 -6.44
C ILE A 96 8.01 8.20 -6.85
N GLY A 97 8.13 8.44 -8.16
CA GLY A 97 8.86 9.59 -8.71
C GLY A 97 10.24 9.85 -8.10
N ALA A 98 10.67 11.12 -8.11
CA ALA A 98 11.93 11.57 -7.50
C ALA A 98 11.75 12.08 -6.07
N GLU A 99 10.54 12.00 -5.50
CA GLU A 99 10.28 12.52 -4.17
C GLU A 99 10.73 11.56 -3.07
N GLU A 100 11.09 12.10 -1.92
CA GLU A 100 11.43 11.28 -0.75
C GLU A 100 10.17 10.63 -0.15
N ALA A 101 10.33 9.43 0.41
CA ALA A 101 9.24 8.64 0.98
C ALA A 101 8.42 9.38 2.04
N ALA A 102 9.04 10.28 2.81
CA ALA A 102 8.35 11.13 3.77
C ALA A 102 7.36 12.07 3.07
N ALA A 103 7.78 12.76 2.00
CA ALA A 103 6.92 13.66 1.24
C ALA A 103 5.75 12.91 0.58
N ALA A 104 6.01 11.74 0.01
CA ALA A 104 4.96 10.92 -0.58
C ALA A 104 3.92 10.46 0.45
N ARG A 105 4.38 10.15 1.67
CA ARG A 105 3.52 9.79 2.79
C ARG A 105 2.64 10.94 3.24
N GLU A 106 3.21 12.14 3.42
CA GLU A 106 2.44 13.34 3.78
C GLU A 106 1.37 13.64 2.73
N ARG A 107 1.72 13.58 1.43
CA ARG A 107 0.75 13.75 0.34
C ARG A 107 -0.36 12.70 0.37
N ALA A 108 -0.03 11.45 0.66
CA ALA A 108 -1.03 10.40 0.82
C ALA A 108 -1.96 10.72 1.99
N TRP A 109 -1.44 11.17 3.13
CA TRP A 109 -2.28 11.62 4.25
C TRP A 109 -3.20 12.78 3.87
N GLU A 110 -2.69 13.80 3.20
CA GLU A 110 -3.49 14.94 2.74
C GLU A 110 -4.60 14.51 1.78
N GLY A 111 -4.27 13.68 0.79
CA GLY A 111 -5.22 13.17 -0.20
C GLY A 111 -6.33 12.33 0.42
N TYR A 112 -6.03 11.51 1.44
CA TYR A 112 -7.03 10.62 2.05
C TYR A 112 -7.77 11.22 3.24
N ARG A 113 -7.22 12.23 3.93
CA ARG A 113 -7.96 13.01 4.95
C ARG A 113 -8.88 14.07 4.36
N GLY A 114 -8.53 14.64 3.20
CA GLY A 114 -9.33 15.67 2.53
C GLY A 114 -10.60 15.18 1.84
N ASP A 115 -10.71 13.87 1.60
CA ASP A 115 -11.88 13.19 1.00
C ASP A 115 -12.95 12.77 2.04
N GLY A 116 -13.06 13.51 3.15
CA GLY A 116 -13.99 13.27 4.26
C GLY A 116 -15.19 14.22 4.26
#